data_AF-A0A699V2H8-F1
#
_entry.id   AF-A0A699V2H8-F1
#
_cell.length_a   1.000
_cell.length_b   1.000
_cell.length_c   1.000
_cell.angle_alpha   90.00
_cell.angle_beta   90.00
_cell.angle_gamma   90.00
#
_symmetry.space_group_name_H-M   'P 1'
#
loop_
_entity.id
_entity.type
_entity.pdbx_description
1 polymer ?
#
loop_
_entity_poly.entity_id
_entity_poly.type
_entity_poly.pdbx_seq_one_letter_code
_entity_poly.pdbx_strand_id
1 'polypeptide(L)'
;MMPCPCATCVNHIEHKVEEVRFYLFKYKIDLSYTKWDKHEEKDEQATTAQIPVNATTEFVDDMDFDKDFGSKILTEGPATVEMVNATKESFDEDDLAKFQELLLDAKKPLYKGCPDFTKLFAIVKLL
;
A
#
# COMPACT_ATOMS: atom_id res chain seq x y z
N MET A 1 16.87 -15.39 -11.66
CA MET A 1 17.51 -14.41 -10.75
C MET A 1 16.75 -13.12 -10.90
N MET A 2 16.71 -12.28 -9.86
CA MET A 2 15.97 -11.02 -9.88
C MET A 2 16.81 -9.90 -9.24
N PRO A 3 16.70 -8.64 -9.73
CA PRO A 3 17.32 -7.49 -9.08
C PRO A 3 16.88 -7.39 -7.63
N CYS A 4 17.82 -7.13 -6.71
CA CYS A 4 17.48 -6.98 -5.30
C CYS A 4 17.17 -5.51 -4.96
N PRO A 5 15.95 -5.17 -4.52
CA PRO A 5 15.58 -3.80 -4.17
C PRO A 5 16.01 -3.40 -2.75
N CYS A 6 16.94 -4.13 -2.12
CA CYS A 6 17.40 -3.76 -0.77
C CYS A 6 18.31 -2.52 -0.79
N ALA A 7 18.43 -1.82 0.33
CA ALA A 7 19.20 -0.59 0.45
C ALA A 7 20.69 -0.73 0.13
N THR A 8 21.23 -1.96 0.15
CA THR A 8 22.63 -2.24 -0.25
C THR A 8 22.77 -2.56 -1.74
N CYS A 9 21.82 -3.29 -2.31
CA CYS A 9 21.89 -3.70 -3.71
C CYS A 9 21.34 -2.64 -4.67
N VAL A 10 20.36 -1.85 -4.24
CA VAL A 10 19.75 -0.73 -5.00
C VAL A 10 19.36 -1.15 -6.43
N ASN A 11 18.84 -2.37 -6.57
CA ASN A 11 18.51 -2.99 -7.84
C ASN A 11 19.67 -3.10 -8.86
N HIS A 12 20.93 -3.06 -8.42
CA HIS A 12 22.14 -3.24 -9.24
C HIS A 12 22.74 -4.64 -9.13
N ILE A 13 22.34 -5.42 -8.13
CA ILE A 13 22.82 -6.79 -7.90
C ILE A 13 21.66 -7.75 -8.03
N GLU A 14 21.84 -8.81 -8.81
CA GLU A 14 20.86 -9.89 -8.96
C GLU A 14 21.12 -11.03 -7.98
N HIS A 15 20.05 -11.57 -7.43
CA HIS A 15 20.08 -12.67 -6.48
C HIS A 15 19.03 -13.73 -6.87
N LYS A 16 19.11 -14.91 -6.26
CA LYS A 16 17.98 -15.85 -6.28
C LYS A 16 16.83 -15.27 -5.45
N VAL A 17 15.58 -15.65 -5.77
CA VAL A 17 14.38 -15.16 -5.04
C VAL A 17 14.52 -15.35 -3.52
N GLU A 18 14.98 -16.52 -3.10
CA GLU A 18 15.19 -16.85 -1.68
C GLU A 18 16.26 -15.97 -1.02
N GLU A 19 17.30 -15.60 -1.76
CA GLU A 19 18.34 -14.70 -1.27
C GLU A 19 17.81 -13.27 -1.18
N VAL A 20 16.98 -12.82 -2.14
CA VAL A 20 16.37 -11.48 -2.07
C VAL A 20 15.54 -11.30 -0.80
N ARG A 21 14.79 -12.33 -0.37
CA ARG A 21 14.05 -12.27 0.90
C ARG A 21 14.97 -12.03 2.10
N PHE A 22 16.10 -12.75 2.16
CA PHE A 22 17.09 -12.55 3.22
C PHE A 22 17.69 -11.14 3.20
N TYR A 23 18.02 -10.61 2.03
CA TYR A 23 18.58 -9.28 1.88
C TYR A 23 17.58 -8.18 2.23
N LEU A 24 16.30 -8.34 1.87
CA LEU A 24 15.24 -7.40 2.27
C LEU A 24 15.05 -7.39 3.79
N PHE A 25 15.09 -8.55 4.43
CA PHE A 25 15.01 -8.63 5.88
C PHE A 25 16.20 -7.92 6.57
N LYS A 26 17.41 -8.20 6.08
CA LYS A 26 18.67 -7.72 6.69
C LYS A 26 18.96 -6.24 6.40
N TYR A 27 18.80 -5.82 5.15
CA TYR A 27 19.24 -4.51 4.66
C TYR A 27 18.08 -3.54 4.41
N LYS A 28 16.83 -3.97 4.60
CA LYS A 28 15.60 -3.22 4.31
C LYS A 28 15.47 -2.89 2.82
N ILE A 29 14.26 -2.49 2.43
CA ILE A 29 14.00 -1.99 1.08
C ILE A 29 14.62 -0.60 0.91
N ASP A 30 15.14 -0.31 -0.28
CA ASP A 30 15.51 1.05 -0.67
C ASP A 30 14.23 1.91 -0.76
N LEU A 31 14.09 2.86 0.16
CA LEU A 31 12.92 3.74 0.23
C LEU A 31 12.84 4.72 -0.94
N SER A 32 13.93 4.94 -1.69
CA SER A 32 13.90 5.74 -2.91
C SER A 32 13.30 4.99 -4.10
N TYR A 33 13.22 3.66 -4.00
CA TYR A 33 12.64 2.78 -5.01
C TYR A 33 11.10 2.78 -4.93
N THR A 34 10.52 3.88 -5.40
CA THR A 34 9.07 4.17 -5.32
C THR A 34 8.27 3.70 -6.53
N LYS A 35 8.96 3.38 -7.63
CA LYS A 35 8.38 2.78 -8.85
C LYS A 35 9.02 1.42 -9.08
N TRP A 36 8.22 0.38 -9.15
CA TRP A 36 8.61 -1.02 -9.24
C TRP A 36 8.86 -1.45 -10.70
N ASP A 37 9.51 -0.59 -11.48
CA ASP A 37 9.81 -0.75 -12.92
C ASP A 37 10.59 -2.03 -13.25
N LYS A 38 11.49 -2.45 -12.36
CA LYS A 38 12.26 -3.71 -12.42
C LYS A 38 11.49 -4.91 -11.85
N HIS A 39 10.28 -4.68 -11.33
CA HIS A 39 9.42 -5.66 -10.65
C HIS A 39 7.97 -5.61 -11.17
N GLU A 40 7.83 -5.39 -12.47
CA GLU A 40 6.58 -5.50 -13.24
C GLU A 40 5.51 -4.41 -12.96
N GLU A 41 5.85 -3.31 -12.27
CA GLU A 41 5.03 -2.10 -12.36
C GLU A 41 5.18 -1.50 -13.75
N LYS A 42 4.10 -1.56 -14.52
CA LYS A 42 4.04 -0.94 -15.84
C LYS A 42 3.96 0.57 -15.63
N ASP A 43 4.86 1.32 -16.27
CA ASP A 43 4.68 2.77 -16.38
C ASP A 43 3.33 3.02 -17.06
N GLU A 44 2.44 3.72 -16.37
CA GLU A 44 1.33 4.42 -17.00
C GLU A 44 1.93 5.55 -17.86
N GLN A 45 2.62 5.22 -18.95
CA GLN A 45 3.02 6.22 -19.93
C GLN A 45 1.76 6.96 -20.34
N ALA A 46 1.82 8.28 -20.15
CA ALA A 46 0.87 9.27 -20.63
C ALA A 46 0.22 8.82 -21.95
N THR A 47 -0.96 8.22 -21.87
CA THR A 47 -1.92 8.30 -22.97
C THR A 47 -2.39 9.75 -22.99
N THR A 48 -1.54 10.65 -23.50
CA THR A 48 -1.99 11.86 -24.18
C THR A 48 -2.68 11.40 -25.46
N ALA A 49 -3.85 10.76 -25.30
CA ALA A 49 -4.88 10.93 -26.30
C ALA A 49 -5.30 12.40 -26.16
N GLN A 50 -4.97 13.20 -27.15
CA GLN A 50 -5.50 14.56 -27.28
C GLN A 50 -7.02 14.43 -27.38
N ILE A 51 -7.70 14.49 -26.24
CA ILE A 51 -9.14 14.68 -26.21
C ILE A 51 -9.36 16.16 -26.58
N PRO A 52 -10.13 16.46 -27.63
CA PRO A 52 -10.38 17.83 -28.04
C PRO A 52 -11.01 18.62 -26.90
N VAL A 53 -10.57 19.87 -26.78
CA VAL A 53 -10.98 20.87 -25.80
C VAL A 53 -12.49 21.16 -25.94
N ASN A 54 -13.37 20.37 -25.30
CA ASN A 54 -14.73 20.82 -24.95
C ASN A 54 -15.46 20.03 -23.83
N ALA A 55 -14.83 19.10 -23.11
CA ALA A 55 -15.48 18.49 -21.96
C ALA A 55 -15.08 19.24 -20.69
N THR A 56 -15.86 20.26 -20.33
CA THR A 56 -15.85 20.82 -18.98
C THR A 56 -16.39 19.74 -18.03
N THR A 57 -15.52 18.84 -17.57
CA THR A 57 -15.80 18.07 -16.36
C THR A 57 -15.36 18.92 -15.19
N GLU A 58 -16.35 19.59 -14.61
CA GLU A 58 -16.25 20.23 -13.30
C GLU A 58 -15.70 19.20 -12.32
N PHE A 59 -14.52 19.50 -11.76
CA PHE A 59 -14.05 18.83 -10.57
C PHE A 59 -15.01 19.21 -9.44
N VAL A 60 -15.94 18.31 -9.13
CA VAL A 60 -16.58 18.32 -7.82
C VAL A 60 -15.53 17.85 -6.81
N ASP A 61 -14.82 18.83 -6.26
CA ASP A 61 -14.24 18.75 -4.92
C ASP A 61 -15.41 18.54 -3.94
N ASP A 62 -15.85 17.29 -3.79
CA ASP A 62 -16.80 16.92 -2.77
C ASP A 62 -16.46 15.53 -2.23
N MET A 63 -15.35 15.48 -1.48
CA MET A 63 -15.20 14.50 -0.40
C MET A 63 -14.63 15.22 0.81
N ASP A 64 -15.49 16.02 1.43
CA ASP A 64 -15.45 16.24 2.89
C ASP A 64 -15.66 14.87 3.56
N PHE A 65 -14.58 14.11 3.75
CA PHE A 65 -14.62 12.85 4.47
C PHE A 65 -14.08 13.04 5.87
N ASP A 66 -14.98 13.57 6.68
CA ASP A 66 -15.14 13.45 8.11
C ASP A 66 -13.97 12.82 8.89
N LYS A 67 -13.45 13.61 9.83
CA LYS A 67 -12.51 13.20 10.89
C LYS A 67 -13.14 12.22 11.90
N ASP A 68 -14.23 11.55 11.52
CA ASP A 68 -15.05 10.64 12.31
C ASP A 68 -14.91 9.16 11.88
N PHE A 69 -13.93 8.82 11.04
CA PHE A 69 -13.72 7.42 10.67
C PHE A 69 -13.13 6.56 11.81
N GLY A 70 -12.69 7.18 12.91
CA GLY A 70 -12.40 6.49 14.18
C GLY A 70 -13.66 5.94 14.88
N SER A 71 -14.86 6.41 14.49
CA SER A 71 -16.15 5.97 15.03
C SER A 71 -16.89 5.00 14.08
N LYS A 72 -16.51 4.95 12.80
CA LYS A 72 -17.28 4.31 11.72
C LYS A 72 -16.61 3.10 11.06
N ILE A 73 -15.75 2.38 11.78
CA ILE A 73 -15.42 1.00 11.38
C ILE A 73 -16.54 0.09 11.91
N LEU A 74 -17.50 -0.19 11.02
CA LEU A 74 -18.27 -1.44 10.92
C LEU A 74 -19.24 -1.75 12.08
N THR A 75 -20.36 -1.02 12.12
CA THR A 75 -21.61 -1.45 12.76
C THR A 75 -22.36 -2.48 11.91
N GLU A 76 -21.73 -3.63 11.63
CA GLU A 76 -22.44 -4.81 11.13
C GLU A 76 -22.01 -6.05 11.93
N GLY A 77 -22.39 -6.08 13.21
CA GLY A 77 -22.35 -7.27 14.06
C GLY A 77 -21.82 -7.02 15.48
N PRO A 78 -22.42 -7.63 16.52
CA PRO A 78 -21.98 -7.44 17.91
C PRO A 78 -20.55 -7.96 18.17
N ALA A 79 -20.03 -8.87 17.32
CA ALA A 79 -18.70 -9.46 17.49
C ALA A 79 -17.55 -8.57 16.97
N THR A 80 -17.77 -7.67 16.00
CA THR A 80 -16.72 -6.80 15.44
C THR A 80 -16.46 -5.58 16.32
N VAL A 81 -17.50 -5.08 17.00
CA VAL A 81 -17.43 -3.91 17.89
C VAL A 81 -16.64 -4.21 19.17
N GLU A 82 -16.77 -5.42 19.73
CA GLU A 82 -16.00 -5.82 20.93
C GLU A 82 -14.50 -5.95 20.66
N MET A 83 -14.10 -6.49 19.51
CA MET A 83 -12.69 -6.67 19.16
C MET A 83 -11.98 -5.32 18.96
N VAL A 84 -12.65 -4.32 18.37
CA VAL A 84 -12.08 -2.98 18.16
C VAL A 84 -11.98 -2.20 19.47
N ASN A 85 -12.99 -2.28 20.35
CA ASN A 85 -12.95 -1.61 21.65
C ASN A 85 -11.89 -2.21 22.60
N ALA A 86 -11.75 -3.54 22.63
CA ALA A 86 -10.70 -4.19 23.41
C ALA A 86 -9.28 -3.82 22.92
N THR A 87 -9.15 -3.53 21.63
CA THR A 87 -7.89 -3.05 21.01
C THR A 87 -7.62 -1.59 21.42
N LYS A 88 -8.63 -0.72 21.49
CA LYS A 88 -8.41 0.70 21.83
C LYS A 88 -7.90 0.94 23.26
N GLU A 89 -8.16 0.01 24.18
CA GLU A 89 -7.67 0.07 25.55
C GLU A 89 -6.27 -0.54 25.72
N SER A 90 -5.80 -1.33 24.75
CA SER A 90 -4.52 -2.06 24.83
C SER A 90 -3.40 -1.51 23.96
N PHE A 91 -3.72 -0.63 23.01
CA PHE A 91 -2.76 -0.03 22.08
C PHE A 91 -2.57 1.45 22.41
N ASP A 92 -1.33 1.94 22.26
CA ASP A 92 -1.11 3.39 22.22
C ASP A 92 -1.68 3.99 20.92
N GLU A 93 -1.83 5.32 20.92
CA GLU A 93 -2.45 6.04 19.80
C GLU A 93 -1.66 5.84 18.49
N ASP A 94 -0.34 5.68 18.59
CA ASP A 94 0.55 5.42 17.45
C ASP A 94 0.32 4.04 16.84
N ASP A 95 0.21 3.00 17.66
CA ASP A 95 -0.02 1.64 17.19
C ASP A 95 -1.44 1.45 16.65
N LEU A 96 -2.43 2.14 17.23
CA LEU A 96 -3.79 2.19 16.66
C LEU A 96 -3.77 2.83 15.27
N ALA A 97 -3.03 3.93 15.09
CA ALA A 97 -2.89 4.58 13.79
C ALA A 97 -2.23 3.66 12.75
N LYS A 98 -1.16 2.93 13.13
CA LYS A 98 -0.51 1.95 12.25
C LYS A 98 -1.45 0.80 11.88
N PHE A 99 -2.25 0.31 12.83
CA PHE A 99 -3.22 -0.75 12.56
C PHE A 99 -4.30 -0.28 11.58
N GLN A 100 -4.81 0.95 11.75
CA GLN A 100 -5.75 1.55 10.80
C GLN A 100 -5.13 1.72 9.42
N GLU A 101 -3.87 2.14 9.33
CA GLU A 101 -3.14 2.23 8.05
C GLU A 101 -3.05 0.86 7.36
N LEU A 102 -2.73 -0.20 8.10
CA LEU A 102 -2.70 -1.57 7.58
C LEU A 102 -4.07 -2.02 7.03
N LEU A 103 -5.17 -1.66 7.71
CA LEU A 103 -6.52 -1.95 7.23
C LEU A 103 -6.86 -1.21 5.93
N LEU A 104 -6.39 0.02 5.77
CA LEU A 104 -6.53 0.76 4.52
C LEU A 104 -5.71 0.12 3.40
N ASP A 105 -4.49 -0.32 3.71
CA ASP A 105 -3.58 -0.97 2.77
C ASP A 105 -4.04 -2.38 2.36
N ALA A 106 -4.91 -3.02 3.14
CA ALA A 106 -5.57 -4.27 2.76
C ALA A 106 -6.42 -4.14 1.48
N LYS A 107 -6.99 -2.95 1.24
CA LYS A 107 -7.89 -2.67 0.11
C LYS A 107 -7.18 -2.03 -1.08
N LYS A 108 -5.96 -1.53 -0.89
CA LYS A 108 -5.21 -0.85 -1.95
C LYS A 108 -4.42 -1.85 -2.77
N PRO A 109 -4.40 -1.73 -4.11
CA PRO A 109 -3.50 -2.50 -4.94
C PRO A 109 -2.04 -2.14 -4.60
N LEU A 110 -1.11 -3.06 -4.85
CA LEU A 110 0.31 -2.88 -4.54
C LEU A 110 0.90 -1.63 -5.21
N TYR A 111 0.55 -1.43 -6.47
CA TYR A 111 0.78 -0.22 -7.26
C TYR A 111 -0.47 0.03 -8.13
N LYS A 112 -0.58 1.22 -8.75
CA LYS A 112 -1.75 1.59 -9.55
C LYS A 112 -1.93 0.62 -10.73
N GLY A 113 -3.11 0.04 -10.87
CA GLY A 113 -3.39 -0.94 -11.92
C GLY A 113 -2.84 -2.35 -11.67
N CYS A 114 -2.26 -2.64 -10.49
CA CYS A 114 -1.87 -4.01 -10.13
C CYS A 114 -3.13 -4.89 -9.96
N PRO A 115 -3.28 -5.97 -10.75
CA PRO A 115 -4.49 -6.79 -10.72
C PRO A 115 -4.49 -7.83 -9.59
N ASP A 116 -3.31 -8.29 -9.17
CA ASP A 116 -3.18 -9.55 -8.44
C ASP A 116 -2.77 -9.38 -6.97
N PHE A 117 -2.24 -8.21 -6.60
CA PHE A 117 -1.62 -8.02 -5.29
C PHE A 117 -2.06 -6.73 -4.61
N THR A 118 -2.32 -6.82 -3.30
CA THR A 118 -2.57 -5.66 -2.42
C THR A 118 -1.31 -5.30 -1.64
N LYS A 119 -1.25 -4.07 -1.10
CA LYS A 119 -0.13 -3.64 -0.26
C LYS A 119 0.05 -4.53 0.96
N LEU A 120 -1.05 -4.82 1.67
CA LEU A 120 -0.99 -5.71 2.83
C LEU A 120 -0.54 -7.13 2.45
N PHE A 121 -1.00 -7.65 1.32
CA PHE A 121 -0.56 -8.96 0.83
C PHE A 121 0.96 -9.01 0.65
N ALA A 122 1.55 -7.97 0.05
CA ALA A 122 3.00 -7.89 -0.12
C ALA A 122 3.73 -7.83 1.22
N ILE A 123 3.24 -7.04 2.19
CA ILE A 123 3.81 -6.97 3.54
C ILE A 123 3.80 -8.35 4.21
N VAL A 124 2.66 -9.05 4.20
CA VAL A 124 2.52 -10.37 4.82
C VAL A 124 3.44 -11.42 4.18
N LYS A 125 3.67 -11.34 2.86
CA LYS A 125 4.58 -12.26 2.16
C LYS A 125 6.06 -11.99 2.45
N LEU A 126 6.40 -10.76 2.82
CA LEU A 126 7.77 -10.35 3.13
C LEU A 126 8.14 -10.60 4.61
N LEU A 127 7.16 -10.61 5.50
CA LEU A 127 7.30 -11.06 6.90
C LEU A 127 7.50 -12.58 7.00
#